data_AF-A0A5N1LIF6-F1
#
_entry.id   AF-A0A5N1LIF6-F1
#
_cell.length_a   1.000
_cell.length_b   1.000
_cell.length_c   1.000
_cell.angle_alpha   90.00
_cell.angle_beta   90.00
_cell.angle_gamma   90.00
#
_symmetry.space_group_name_H-M   'P 1'
#
loop_
_entity.id
_entity.type
_entity.pdbx_description
1 polymer ?
#
loop_
_entity_poly.entity_id
_entity_poly.type
_entity_poly.pdbx_seq_one_letter_code
_entity_poly.pdbx_strand_id
1 'polypeptide(L)' 'MQVYTGEEVTVEHMKTLSSRGARFDITTDDGRKWRVDVTRDGDVEIVMSWRGGELADLELPEWAGDVTARLARV' A
#
# COMPACT_ATOMS: atom_id res chain seq x y z
N MET A 1 -2.33 -2.37 11.36
CA MET A 1 -1.06 -3.07 11.68
C MET A 1 0.01 -2.03 11.95
N GLN A 2 1.00 -2.32 12.79
CA GLN A 2 2.11 -1.39 13.05
C GLN A 2 3.34 -1.77 12.22
N VAL A 3 4.02 -0.78 11.64
CA VAL A 3 5.28 -0.97 10.89
C VAL A 3 6.51 -0.72 11.77
N TYR A 4 7.71 -1.05 11.29
CA TYR A 4 8.93 -1.00 12.12
C TYR A 4 9.31 0.40 12.62
N THR A 5 8.79 1.45 11.98
CA THR A 5 8.95 2.84 12.42
C THR A 5 8.02 3.20 13.59
N GLY A 6 7.14 2.30 14.01
CA GLY A 6 6.10 2.55 15.02
C GLY A 6 4.82 3.16 14.46
N GLU A 7 4.79 3.52 13.17
CA GLU A 7 3.60 4.08 12.50
C GLU A 7 2.50 3.01 12.37
N GLU A 8 1.27 3.40 12.67
CA GLU A 8 0.09 2.56 12.46
C GLU A 8 -0.44 2.73 11.03
N VAL A 9 -0.71 1.60 10.38
CA VAL A 9 -1.19 1.54 9.01
C VAL A 9 -2.39 0.61 8.89
N THR A 10 -3.41 1.06 8.18
CA THR A 10 -4.58 0.26 7.81
C THR A 10 -4.42 -0.22 6.38
N VAL A 11 -4.61 -1.52 6.15
CA VAL A 11 -4.54 -2.12 4.82
C VAL A 11 -5.89 -2.72 4.46
N GLU A 12 -6.44 -2.31 3.33
CA GLU A 12 -7.71 -2.79 2.80
C GLU A 12 -7.49 -3.47 1.45
N HIS A 13 -7.92 -4.73 1.33
CA HIS A 13 -7.90 -5.44 0.06
C HIS A 13 -9.08 -4.99 -0.81
N MET A 14 -8.79 -4.40 -1.96
CA MET A 14 -9.80 -3.86 -2.86
C MET A 14 -10.32 -4.90 -3.84
N LYS A 15 -9.40 -5.55 -4.58
CA LYS A 15 -9.74 -6.56 -5.58
C LYS A 15 -8.49 -7.35 -6.00
N THR A 16 -8.72 -8.55 -6.51
CA THR A 16 -7.69 -9.30 -7.25
C THR A 16 -7.51 -8.72 -8.66
N LEU A 17 -6.30 -8.86 -9.20
CA LEU A 17 -5.92 -8.43 -10.54
C LEU A 17 -5.76 -9.64 -11.45
N SER A 18 -6.11 -9.48 -12.74
CA SER A 18 -6.00 -10.53 -13.74
C SER A 18 -4.55 -11.01 -13.96
N SER A 19 -3.56 -10.16 -13.66
CA SER A 19 -2.12 -10.41 -13.75
C SER A 19 -1.54 -11.22 -12.59
N ARG A 20 -2.37 -11.92 -11.80
CA ARG A 20 -1.96 -12.68 -10.59
C ARG A 20 -1.39 -11.81 -9.47
N GLY A 21 -1.99 -10.63 -9.25
CA GLY A 21 -1.73 -9.76 -8.10
C GLY A 21 -3.03 -9.31 -7.43
N ALA A 22 -2.94 -8.32 -6.56
CA ALA A 22 -4.09 -7.69 -5.93
C ALA A 22 -3.86 -6.19 -5.71
N ARG A 23 -4.96 -5.44 -5.68
CA ARG A 23 -4.98 -4.01 -5.39
C ARG A 23 -5.33 -3.78 -3.93
N PHE A 24 -4.56 -2.93 -3.26
CA PHE A 24 -4.76 -2.59 -1.86
C PHE A 24 -4.78 -1.08 -1.66
N ASP A 25 -5.53 -0.66 -0.66
CA ASP A 25 -5.43 0.68 -0.09
C ASP A 25 -4.63 0.59 1.22
N ILE A 26 -3.60 1.42 1.37
CA ILE A 26 -2.75 1.53 2.55
C ILE A 26 -2.92 2.94 3.10
N THR A 27 -3.37 3.08 4.34
CA THR A 27 -3.65 4.38 4.97
C THR A 27 -2.88 4.51 6.27
N THR A 28 -2.18 5.62 6.47
CA THR A 28 -1.54 5.99 7.75
C THR A 28 -2.46 6.92 8.55
N ASP A 29 -2.34 6.95 9.88
CA ASP A 29 -3.09 7.87 10.74
C ASP A 29 -2.83 9.37 10.48
N ASP A 30 -1.67 9.73 9.90
CA ASP A 30 -1.37 11.12 9.48
C ASP A 30 -2.14 11.52 8.19
N GLY A 31 -3.01 10.66 7.67
CA GLY A 31 -3.87 10.96 6.53
C GLY A 31 -3.20 10.80 5.16
N ARG A 32 -1.99 10.23 5.09
CA ARG A 32 -1.43 9.73 3.83
C ARG A 32 -2.11 8.42 3.45
N LYS A 33 -2.39 8.27 2.17
CA LYS A 33 -2.99 7.06 1.61
C LYS A 33 -2.35 6.72 0.27
N TRP A 34 -2.15 5.43 0.04
CA TRP A 34 -1.70 4.90 -1.25
C TRP A 34 -2.67 3.81 -1.70
N ARG A 35 -2.94 3.80 -3.00
CA ARG A 35 -3.55 2.67 -3.68
C ARG A 35 -2.45 2.02 -4.50
N VAL A 36 -2.17 0.76 -4.20
CA VAL A 36 -1.06 0.04 -4.80
C VAL A 36 -1.53 -1.26 -5.44
N ASP A 37 -0.90 -1.62 -6.55
CA ASP A 37 -0.99 -2.96 -7.12
C ASP A 37 0.23 -3.76 -6.66
N VAL A 38 -0.01 -4.92 -6.05
CA VAL A 38 1.03 -5.82 -5.55
C VAL A 38 0.96 -7.13 -6.34
N THR A 39 2.05 -7.50 -7.00
CA THR A 39 2.17 -8.77 -7.72
C THR A 39 2.53 -9.91 -6.75
N ARG A 40 2.35 -11.16 -7.17
CA ARG A 40 2.79 -12.33 -6.41
C ARG A 40 4.31 -12.43 -6.25
N ASP A 41 5.06 -11.83 -7.16
CA ASP A 41 6.52 -11.74 -7.10
C ASP A 41 6.99 -10.64 -6.14
N GLY A 42 6.06 -9.83 -5.63
CA GLY A 42 6.32 -8.77 -4.65
C GLY A 42 6.60 -7.40 -5.28
N ASP A 43 6.46 -7.26 -6.60
CA ASP A 43 6.51 -5.95 -7.24
C ASP A 43 5.34 -5.09 -6.79
N VAL A 44 5.61 -3.79 -6.65
CA VAL A 44 4.64 -2.81 -6.19
C VAL A 44 4.58 -1.67 -7.18
N GLU A 45 3.38 -1.31 -7.60
CA GLU A 45 3.12 -0.10 -8.38
C GLU A 45 2.17 0.82 -7.61
N ILE A 46 2.50 2.11 -7.51
CA ILE A 46 1.58 3.12 -7.00
C ILE A 46 0.61 3.46 -8.12
N VAL A 47 -0.68 3.22 -7.87
CA VAL A 47 -1.76 3.59 -8.78
C VAL A 47 -2.18 5.02 -8.52
N MET A 48 -2.35 5.37 -7.25
CA MET A 48 -2.77 6.70 -6.79
C MET A 48 -2.32 6.92 -5.35
N SER A 49 -2.09 8.18 -4.99
CA SER A 49 -1.78 8.58 -3.62
C SER A 49 -2.50 9.86 -3.21
N TRP A 50 -2.69 10.02 -1.90
CA TRP A 50 -3.41 11.13 -1.30
C TRP A 50 -2.74 11.61 -0.03
N ARG A 51 -2.93 12.89 0.29
CA ARG A 51 -2.59 13.49 1.58
C ARG A 51 -3.77 14.31 2.08
N GLY A 52 -4.32 13.95 3.24
CA GLY A 52 -5.48 14.66 3.80
C GLY A 52 -6.74 14.55 2.93
N GLY A 53 -6.88 13.47 2.17
CA GLY A 53 -8.00 13.24 1.24
C GLY A 53 -7.84 13.87 -0.14
N GLU A 54 -6.84 14.71 -0.36
CA GLU A 54 -6.54 15.32 -1.67
C GLU A 54 -5.50 14.50 -2.42
N LEU A 55 -5.61 14.45 -3.76
CA LEU A 55 -4.62 13.78 -4.60
C LEU A 55 -3.26 14.44 -4.42
N ALA A 56 -2.25 13.62 -4.16
CA ALA A 56 -0.88 14.07 -3.99
C ALA A 56 0.05 13.04 -4.62
N ASP A 57 1.12 13.50 -5.25
CA ASP A 57 2.18 12.62 -5.75
C ASP A 57 3.10 12.28 -4.56
N LEU A 58 2.92 11.08 -4.00
CA LEU A 58 3.66 10.62 -2.84
C LEU A 58 4.51 9.41 -3.23
N GLU A 59 5.78 9.44 -2.86
CA GLU A 59 6.62 8.26 -2.90
C GLU A 59 6.17 7.24 -1.84
N LEU A 60 6.51 5.97 -2.06
CA LEU A 60 6.30 4.95 -1.04
C LEU A 60 7.31 5.19 0.09
N PRO A 61 6.85 5.17 1.36
CA PRO A 61 7.77 5.22 2.50
C PRO A 61 8.61 3.93 2.56
N GLU A 62 9.78 4.00 3.19
CA GLU A 62 10.73 2.88 3.24
C GLU A 62 10.11 1.59 3.82
N TRP A 63 9.18 1.73 4.78
CA TRP A 63 8.47 0.59 5.37
C TRP A 63 7.45 -0.07 4.45
N ALA A 64 7.05 0.57 3.34
CA ALA A 64 6.01 0.05 2.46
C ALA A 64 6.42 -1.27 1.84
N GLY A 65 7.71 -1.46 1.53
CA GLY A 65 8.23 -2.73 1.00
C GLY A 65 7.97 -3.91 1.93
N ASP A 66 8.11 -3.72 3.24
CA ASP A 66 7.81 -4.76 4.23
C ASP A 66 6.31 -5.09 4.30
N VAL A 67 5.45 -4.07 4.14
CA VAL A 67 4.00 -4.27 4.12
C VAL A 67 3.60 -5.04 2.87
N THR A 68 4.02 -4.60 1.69
CA THR A 68 3.65 -5.22 0.41
C THR A 68 4.23 -6.62 0.24
N ALA A 69 5.45 -6.89 0.74
CA ALA A 69 6.01 -8.24 0.76
C ALA A 69 5.18 -9.24 1.58
N ARG A 70 4.47 -8.76 2.62
CA ARG A 70 3.49 -9.57 3.37
C ARG A 70 2.20 -9.79 2.56
N LEU A 71 1.73 -8.76 1.85
CA LEU A 71 0.52 -8.82 1.03
C LEU A 71 0.67 -9.73 -0.20
N ALA A 72 1.87 -9.80 -0.79
CA ALA A 72 2.17 -10.67 -1.93
C ALA A 72 1.97 -12.17 -1.63
N ARG A 73 1.90 -12.56 -0.35
CA ARG A 73 1.72 -13.94 0.12
C ARG A 73 0.28 -14.31 0.43
N VAL A 74 -0.65 -13.36 0.32
CA VAL A 74 -2.08 -13.54 0.63
C VAL A 74 -2.84 -14.15 -0.55
#